data_AF-A0AAW9C2E7-F1
#
_entry.id   AF-A0AAW9C2E7-F1
#
_cell.length_a   1.000
_cell.length_b   1.000
_cell.length_c   1.000
_cell.angle_alpha   90.00
_cell.angle_beta   90.00
_cell.angle_gamma   90.00
#
_symmetry.space_group_name_H-M   'P 1'
#
loop_
_entity.id
_entity.type
_entity.pdbx_description
1 polymer ?
#
loop_
_entity_poly.entity_id
_entity_poly.type
_entity_poly.pdbx_seq_one_letter_code
_entity_poly.pdbx_strand_id
1 'polypeptide(L)'
;MQWLSTAQKRKLFPRSLAQDIIWLQEQGKHKGPSARLYNKVEYLWLASSGELTKQSTLFRFTCMIDTLRTMGWQDYLLSDTDWQNGWTSGPGKPSIYTQKSTLKDFFTQSGMLIQPLSIRLSGCTDGIYPLLEQCRLSYESQPATEGFSVLQLNADTK
;
A
#
# COMPACT_ATOMS: atom_id res chain seq x y z
N MET A 1 -9.82 22.32 1.54
CA MET A 1 -10.04 21.02 2.22
C MET A 1 -10.63 21.25 3.63
N GLN A 2 -11.85 21.78 3.74
CA GLN A 2 -12.42 22.17 5.05
C GLN A 2 -13.02 20.97 5.83
N TRP A 3 -13.43 19.93 5.12
CA TRP A 3 -14.18 18.80 5.69
C TRP A 3 -13.40 18.04 6.77
N LEU A 4 -12.09 17.78 6.55
CA LEU A 4 -11.26 17.01 7.49
C LEU A 4 -10.99 17.80 8.77
N SER A 5 -10.81 19.12 8.67
CA SER A 5 -10.69 20.01 9.83
C SER A 5 -11.99 20.07 10.63
N THR A 6 -13.13 20.15 9.94
CA THR A 6 -14.45 20.10 10.58
C THR A 6 -14.71 18.75 11.27
N ALA A 7 -14.35 17.63 10.64
CA ALA A 7 -14.49 16.29 11.21
C ALA A 7 -13.65 16.10 12.49
N GLN A 8 -12.41 16.61 12.49
CA GLN A 8 -11.54 16.60 13.68
C GLN A 8 -12.13 17.46 14.81
N LYS A 9 -12.61 18.67 14.52
CA LYS A 9 -13.26 19.55 15.51
C LYS A 9 -14.50 18.91 16.13
N ARG A 10 -15.23 18.12 15.33
CA ARG A 10 -16.40 17.34 15.77
C ARG A 10 -16.04 16.03 16.50
N LYS A 11 -14.75 15.73 16.69
CA LYS A 11 -14.26 14.51 17.37
C LYS A 11 -14.83 13.21 16.76
N LEU A 12 -14.98 13.17 15.44
CA LEU A 12 -15.54 12.01 14.73
C LEU A 12 -14.55 10.83 14.65
N PHE A 13 -13.28 11.04 15.01
CA PHE A 13 -12.24 10.01 14.99
C PHE A 13 -11.85 9.60 16.42
N PRO A 14 -11.50 8.32 16.64
CA PRO A 14 -10.87 7.87 17.87
C PRO A 14 -9.63 8.71 18.23
N ARG A 15 -9.37 8.89 19.53
CA ARG A 15 -8.20 9.66 20.00
C ARG A 15 -6.86 9.08 19.51
N SER A 16 -6.80 7.77 19.29
CA SER A 16 -5.62 7.09 18.73
C SER A 16 -5.23 7.62 17.35
N LEU A 17 -6.19 8.08 16.54
CA LEU A 17 -5.94 8.57 15.18
C LEU A 17 -5.71 10.09 15.12
N ALA A 18 -5.70 10.79 16.25
CA ALA A 18 -5.62 12.25 16.26
C ALA A 18 -4.36 12.78 15.58
N GLN A 19 -3.22 12.11 15.79
CA GLN A 19 -1.94 12.49 15.19
C GLN A 19 -1.94 12.24 13.67
N ASP A 20 -2.47 11.10 13.24
CA ASP A 20 -2.56 10.76 11.81
C ASP A 20 -3.48 11.74 11.05
N ILE A 21 -4.58 12.16 11.66
CA ILE A 21 -5.51 13.14 11.07
C ILE A 21 -4.87 14.52 10.93
N ILE A 22 -4.06 14.96 11.90
CA ILE A 22 -3.29 16.21 11.80
C ILE A 22 -2.30 16.13 10.64
N TRP A 23 -1.54 15.05 10.57
CA TRP A 23 -0.60 14.81 9.48
C TRP A 23 -1.29 14.78 8.11
N LEU A 24 -2.47 14.16 7.99
CA LEU A 24 -3.25 14.16 6.75
C LEU A 24 -3.71 15.56 6.33
N GLN A 25 -4.05 16.43 7.29
CA GLN A 25 -4.37 17.82 6.96
C GLN A 25 -3.16 18.56 6.39
N GLU A 26 -1.96 18.32 6.91
CA GLU A 26 -0.72 18.89 6.37
C GLU A 26 -0.43 18.39 4.96
N GLN A 27 -0.54 17.08 4.73
CA GLN A 27 -0.43 16.51 3.38
C GLN A 27 -1.45 17.10 2.41
N GLY A 28 -2.68 17.33 2.87
CA GLY A 28 -3.75 17.97 2.11
C GLY A 28 -3.43 19.41 1.71
N LYS A 29 -2.78 20.16 2.60
CA LYS A 29 -2.31 21.53 2.32
C LYS A 29 -1.18 21.54 1.29
N HIS A 30 -0.28 20.55 1.34
CA HIS A 30 0.90 20.50 0.47
C HIS A 30 0.58 19.94 -0.92
N LYS A 31 -0.28 18.91 -1.03
CA LYS A 31 -0.53 18.16 -2.27
C LYS A 31 -1.91 18.38 -2.88
N GLY A 32 -2.80 19.13 -2.20
CA GLY A 32 -4.14 19.40 -2.70
C GLY A 32 -4.96 18.13 -2.97
N PRO A 33 -5.79 18.07 -4.03
CA PRO A 33 -6.57 16.88 -4.39
C PRO A 33 -5.73 15.61 -4.60
N SER A 34 -4.49 15.76 -5.08
CA SER A 34 -3.54 14.65 -5.29
C SER A 34 -3.08 13.99 -3.99
N ALA A 35 -3.38 14.58 -2.83
CA ALA A 35 -3.11 13.99 -1.53
C ALA A 35 -3.95 12.74 -1.22
N ARG A 36 -5.05 12.52 -1.97
CA ARG A 36 -6.01 11.39 -1.79
C ARG A 36 -6.46 11.21 -0.34
N LEU A 37 -6.78 12.33 0.32
CA LEU A 37 -7.07 12.35 1.77
C LEU A 37 -8.25 11.44 2.16
N TYR A 38 -9.26 11.32 1.30
CA TYR A 38 -10.41 10.47 1.54
C TYR A 38 -9.97 9.01 1.74
N ASN A 39 -9.24 8.44 0.78
CA ASN A 39 -8.73 7.06 0.83
C ASN A 39 -7.86 6.83 2.06
N LYS A 40 -7.04 7.82 2.44
CA LYS A 40 -6.18 7.71 3.62
C LYS A 40 -6.96 7.74 4.94
N VAL A 41 -8.00 8.57 5.04
CA VAL A 41 -8.87 8.61 6.23
C VAL A 41 -9.69 7.34 6.33
N GLU A 42 -10.22 6.84 5.21
CA GLU A 42 -10.95 5.57 5.12
C GLU A 42 -10.07 4.40 5.57
N TYR A 43 -8.82 4.37 5.13
CA TYR A 43 -7.83 3.39 5.61
C TYR A 43 -7.59 3.49 7.12
N LEU A 44 -7.30 4.69 7.66
CA LEU A 44 -7.06 4.86 9.10
C LEU A 44 -8.24 4.37 9.92
N TRP A 45 -9.46 4.67 9.45
CA TRP A 45 -10.67 4.20 10.09
C TRP A 45 -10.78 2.67 10.03
N LEU A 46 -10.64 2.04 8.85
CA LEU A 46 -10.72 0.58 8.67
C LEU A 46 -9.63 -0.18 9.43
N ALA A 47 -8.41 0.35 9.46
CA ALA A 47 -7.30 -0.22 10.20
C ALA A 47 -7.54 -0.12 11.72
N SER A 48 -8.18 0.96 12.18
CA SER A 48 -8.49 1.16 13.61
C SER A 48 -9.73 0.41 14.09
N SER A 49 -10.71 0.14 13.21
CA SER A 49 -11.94 -0.57 13.57
C SER A 49 -11.75 -2.09 13.57
N GLY A 50 -10.76 -2.61 12.83
CA GLY A 50 -10.58 -4.05 12.62
C GLY A 50 -11.30 -4.58 11.38
N GLU A 51 -12.00 -3.70 10.66
CA GLU A 51 -12.83 -4.02 9.48
C GLU A 51 -11.99 -4.17 8.22
N LEU A 52 -10.67 -3.98 8.29
CA LEU A 52 -9.78 -4.14 7.16
C LEU A 52 -9.85 -5.55 6.56
N THR A 53 -10.14 -6.58 7.37
CA THR A 53 -10.36 -7.97 6.91
C THR A 53 -11.60 -8.15 6.03
N LYS A 54 -12.58 -7.23 6.11
CA LYS A 54 -13.81 -7.28 5.30
C LYS A 54 -13.63 -6.63 3.93
N GLN A 55 -12.51 -5.96 3.69
CA GLN A 55 -12.20 -5.31 2.43
C GLN A 55 -11.50 -6.27 1.47
N SER A 56 -11.63 -5.99 0.17
CA SER A 56 -11.00 -6.80 -0.87
C SER A 56 -9.47 -6.75 -0.80
N THR A 57 -8.82 -7.79 -1.31
CA THR A 57 -7.34 -7.88 -1.34
C THR A 57 -6.71 -6.72 -2.11
N LEU A 58 -7.33 -6.26 -3.19
CA LEU A 58 -6.90 -5.07 -3.93
C LEU A 58 -6.96 -3.80 -3.07
N PHE A 59 -8.02 -3.62 -2.28
CA PHE A 59 -8.14 -2.47 -1.39
C PHE A 59 -7.05 -2.50 -0.31
N ARG A 60 -6.87 -3.65 0.34
CA ARG A 60 -5.85 -3.86 1.38
C ARG A 60 -4.43 -3.66 0.82
N PHE A 61 -4.18 -4.14 -0.39
CA PHE A 61 -2.93 -3.94 -1.12
C PHE A 61 -2.68 -2.47 -1.46
N THR A 62 -3.67 -1.78 -2.01
CA THR A 62 -3.58 -0.34 -2.32
C THR A 62 -3.30 0.48 -1.05
N CYS A 63 -3.94 0.12 0.05
CA CYS A 63 -3.70 0.73 1.35
C CYS A 63 -2.26 0.53 1.83
N MET A 64 -1.73 -0.69 1.71
CA MET A 64 -0.34 -0.98 2.05
C MET A 64 0.62 -0.09 1.24
N ILE A 65 0.43 0.00 -0.08
CA ILE A 65 1.25 0.84 -0.97
C ILE A 65 1.16 2.33 -0.58
N ASP A 66 -0.04 2.83 -0.29
CA ASP A 66 -0.22 4.22 0.13
C ASP A 66 0.50 4.50 1.45
N THR A 67 0.47 3.58 2.42
CA THR A 67 1.20 3.67 3.70
C THR A 67 2.72 3.59 3.50
N LEU A 68 3.22 2.71 2.64
CA LEU A 68 4.65 2.67 2.29
C LEU A 68 5.10 4.04 1.74
N ARG A 69 4.30 4.64 0.85
CA ARG A 69 4.58 5.96 0.28
C ARG A 69 4.62 7.07 1.34
N THR A 70 3.84 6.96 2.42
CA THR A 70 3.90 7.93 3.54
C THR A 70 5.18 7.77 4.37
N MET A 71 5.68 6.53 4.48
CA MET A 71 6.96 6.20 5.14
C MET A 71 8.19 6.52 4.27
N GLY A 72 8.00 7.13 3.10
CA GLY A 72 9.08 7.53 2.20
C GLY A 72 9.55 6.46 1.22
N TRP A 73 8.83 5.33 1.13
CA TRP A 73 9.10 4.32 0.11
C TRP A 73 8.77 4.83 -1.29
N GLN A 74 9.50 4.30 -2.27
CA GLN A 74 9.20 4.52 -3.67
C GLN A 74 8.36 3.37 -4.21
N ASP A 75 7.34 3.72 -5.00
CA ASP A 75 6.43 2.78 -5.64
C ASP A 75 6.60 2.90 -7.16
N TYR A 76 6.96 1.79 -7.80
CA TYR A 76 7.18 1.70 -9.24
C TYR A 76 6.29 0.65 -9.88
N LEU A 77 5.49 1.10 -10.84
CA LEU A 77 4.69 0.25 -11.70
C LEU A 77 5.44 0.01 -13.01
N LEU A 78 5.99 -1.19 -13.17
CA LEU A 78 6.86 -1.56 -14.29
C LEU A 78 6.09 -2.15 -15.46
N SER A 79 6.59 -1.88 -16.67
CA SER A 79 6.18 -2.61 -17.87
C SER A 79 6.73 -4.04 -17.84
N ASP A 80 6.18 -4.93 -18.69
CA ASP A 80 6.68 -6.30 -18.78
C ASP A 80 8.16 -6.35 -19.19
N THR A 81 8.59 -5.44 -20.06
CA THR A 81 9.98 -5.32 -20.49
C THR A 81 10.88 -4.86 -19.36
N ASP A 82 10.48 -3.84 -18.60
CA ASP A 82 11.28 -3.33 -17.46
C ASP A 82 11.37 -4.36 -16.34
N TRP A 83 10.28 -5.12 -16.13
CA TRP A 83 10.26 -6.24 -15.20
C TRP A 83 11.21 -7.36 -15.61
N GLN A 84 11.17 -7.82 -16.86
CA GLN A 84 12.07 -8.88 -17.34
C GLN A 84 13.53 -8.42 -17.32
N ASN A 85 13.80 -7.16 -17.64
CA ASN A 85 15.14 -6.58 -17.64
C ASN A 85 15.70 -6.29 -16.23
N GLY A 86 14.91 -6.51 -15.18
CA GLY A 86 15.34 -6.25 -13.80
C GLY A 86 15.58 -4.77 -13.50
N TRP A 87 14.80 -3.88 -14.12
CA TRP A 87 14.95 -2.45 -13.91
C TRP A 87 14.76 -2.09 -12.42
N THR A 88 15.64 -1.22 -11.92
CA THR A 88 15.60 -0.69 -10.55
C THR A 88 15.90 0.80 -10.53
N SER A 89 15.33 1.51 -9.56
CA SER A 89 15.59 2.92 -9.29
C SER A 89 16.97 3.19 -8.69
N GLY A 90 17.76 2.15 -8.43
CA GLY A 90 19.09 2.23 -7.84
C GLY A 90 19.07 2.09 -6.31
N PRO A 91 20.26 2.00 -5.68
CA PRO A 91 20.37 1.77 -4.25
C PRO A 91 19.97 3.01 -3.44
N GLY A 92 19.45 2.77 -2.22
CA GLY A 92 19.35 3.79 -1.18
C GLY A 92 17.98 3.92 -0.54
N LYS A 93 16.92 4.13 -1.35
CA LYS A 93 15.55 4.24 -0.82
C LYS A 93 14.82 2.90 -0.90
N PRO A 94 14.07 2.52 0.14
CA PRO A 94 13.28 1.31 0.09
C PRO A 94 12.22 1.47 -1.00
N SER A 95 12.17 0.49 -1.90
CA SER A 95 11.35 0.58 -3.11
C SER A 95 10.58 -0.70 -3.33
N ILE A 96 9.35 -0.55 -3.77
CA ILE A 96 8.46 -1.64 -4.18
C ILE A 96 8.20 -1.54 -5.67
N TYR A 97 8.34 -2.67 -6.37
CA TYR A 97 8.11 -2.79 -7.80
C TYR A 97 6.99 -3.78 -8.06
N THR A 98 6.03 -3.37 -8.87
CA THR A 98 4.88 -4.18 -9.29
C THR A 98 4.80 -4.23 -10.81
N GLN A 99 4.40 -5.38 -11.35
CA GLN A 99 4.24 -5.55 -12.79
C GLN A 99 2.85 -5.07 -13.23
N LYS A 100 2.78 -4.23 -14.25
CA LYS A 100 1.52 -3.59 -14.68
C LYS A 100 0.50 -4.58 -15.23
N SER A 101 0.95 -5.57 -16.00
CA SER A 101 0.09 -6.62 -16.55
C SER A 101 -0.55 -7.46 -15.44
N THR A 102 0.24 -7.89 -14.45
CA THR A 102 -0.26 -8.73 -13.35
C THR A 102 -1.28 -8.00 -12.47
N LEU A 103 -1.07 -6.71 -12.15
CA LEU A 103 -2.07 -5.94 -11.42
C LEU A 103 -3.40 -5.79 -12.17
N LYS A 104 -3.37 -5.77 -13.50
CA LYS A 104 -4.57 -5.67 -14.33
C LYS A 104 -5.29 -7.01 -14.45
N ASP A 105 -4.53 -8.09 -14.60
CA ASP A 105 -5.08 -9.39 -14.99
C ASP A 105 -5.38 -10.30 -13.78
N PHE A 106 -4.70 -10.08 -12.65
CA PHE A 106 -4.80 -10.99 -11.48
C PHE A 106 -5.83 -10.53 -10.45
N PHE A 107 -6.41 -9.34 -10.61
CA PHE A 107 -7.48 -8.85 -9.74
C PHE A 107 -8.83 -8.90 -10.46
N THR A 108 -9.85 -9.39 -9.75
CA THR A 108 -11.24 -9.32 -10.24
C THR A 108 -11.78 -7.89 -10.14
N GLN A 109 -12.94 -7.65 -10.76
CA GLN A 109 -13.67 -6.39 -10.59
C GLN A 109 -14.06 -6.12 -9.11
N SER A 110 -14.27 -7.18 -8.31
CA SER A 110 -14.51 -7.07 -6.88
C SER A 110 -13.23 -6.87 -6.05
N GLY A 111 -12.06 -6.89 -6.69
CA GLY A 111 -10.76 -6.71 -6.05
C GLY A 111 -10.21 -7.95 -5.34
N MET A 112 -10.69 -9.15 -5.69
CA MET A 112 -10.10 -10.40 -5.21
C MET A 112 -8.87 -10.75 -6.05
N LEU A 113 -7.82 -11.25 -5.41
CA LEU A 113 -6.62 -11.71 -6.07
C LEU A 113 -6.80 -13.18 -6.50
N ILE A 114 -6.85 -13.43 -7.81
CA ILE A 114 -7.10 -14.78 -8.35
C ILE A 114 -5.85 -15.57 -8.70
N GLN A 115 -4.69 -14.91 -8.81
CA GLN A 115 -3.40 -15.53 -9.04
C GLN A 115 -2.34 -14.92 -8.12
N PRO A 116 -1.30 -15.67 -7.72
CA PRO A 116 -0.28 -15.12 -6.86
C PRO A 116 0.43 -13.92 -7.49
N LEU A 117 0.53 -12.81 -6.76
CA LEU A 117 1.14 -11.58 -7.26
C LEU A 117 2.60 -11.50 -6.79
N SER A 118 3.52 -11.53 -7.74
CA SER A 118 4.95 -11.28 -7.46
C SER A 118 5.23 -9.79 -7.28
N ILE A 119 5.97 -9.47 -6.23
CA ILE A 119 6.39 -8.13 -5.84
C ILE A 119 7.90 -8.17 -5.63
N ARG A 120 8.61 -7.23 -6.25
CA ARG A 120 10.05 -7.08 -6.01
C ARG A 120 10.28 -5.92 -5.06
N LEU A 121 11.28 -6.08 -4.21
CA LEU A 121 11.68 -5.09 -3.23
C LEU A 121 13.18 -4.83 -3.34
N SER A 122 13.58 -3.58 -3.12
CA SER A 122 14.98 -3.18 -3.02
C SER A 122 15.18 -2.22 -1.83
N GLY A 123 16.42 -2.10 -1.37
CA GLY A 123 16.78 -1.27 -0.22
C GLY A 123 16.46 -1.93 1.13
N CYS A 124 16.15 -1.13 2.15
CA CYS A 124 15.79 -1.61 3.49
C CYS A 124 14.32 -2.05 3.52
N THR A 125 14.09 -3.35 3.40
CA THR A 125 12.74 -3.90 3.20
C THR A 125 11.97 -4.17 4.50
N ASP A 126 12.62 -4.05 5.66
CA ASP A 126 12.05 -4.42 6.97
C ASP A 126 10.69 -3.77 7.28
N GLY A 127 10.47 -2.54 6.80
CA GLY A 127 9.24 -1.79 7.03
C GLY A 127 7.97 -2.37 6.36
N ILE A 128 8.10 -3.29 5.39
CA ILE A 128 6.94 -3.84 4.67
C ILE A 128 6.28 -5.00 5.43
N TYR A 129 7.04 -5.82 6.16
CA TYR A 129 6.51 -7.03 6.80
C TYR A 129 5.43 -6.72 7.85
N PRO A 130 5.59 -5.73 8.75
CA PRO A 130 4.52 -5.34 9.67
C PRO A 130 3.27 -4.82 8.95
N LEU A 131 3.43 -4.17 7.79
CA LEU A 131 2.32 -3.68 6.99
C LEU A 131 1.57 -4.80 6.27
N LEU A 132 2.26 -5.83 5.80
CA LEU A 132 1.63 -7.02 5.22
C LEU A 132 0.71 -7.70 6.24
N GLU A 133 1.19 -7.86 7.48
CA GLU A 133 0.41 -8.41 8.59
C GLU A 133 -0.77 -7.51 8.96
N GLN A 134 -0.53 -6.19 9.09
CA GLN A 134 -1.57 -5.22 9.40
C GLN A 134 -2.66 -5.19 8.32
N CYS A 135 -2.27 -5.23 7.05
CA CYS A 135 -3.17 -5.31 5.90
C CYS A 135 -3.76 -6.71 5.69
N ARG A 136 -3.39 -7.71 6.50
CA ARG A 136 -3.88 -9.08 6.44
C ARG A 136 -3.68 -9.72 5.06
N LEU A 137 -2.57 -9.37 4.40
CA LEU A 137 -2.18 -9.91 3.11
C LEU A 137 -1.39 -11.19 3.35
N SER A 138 -1.82 -12.28 2.73
CA SER A 138 -1.09 -13.55 2.77
C SER A 138 0.10 -13.47 1.81
N TYR A 139 1.30 -13.77 2.29
CA TYR A 139 2.52 -13.64 1.51
C TYR A 139 3.51 -14.76 1.78
N GLU A 140 4.34 -15.04 0.78
CA GLU A 140 5.48 -15.95 0.86
C GLU A 140 6.74 -15.22 0.38
N SER A 141 7.85 -15.43 1.09
CA SER A 141 9.15 -14.92 0.64
C SER A 141 9.76 -15.91 -0.35
N GLN A 142 10.09 -15.43 -1.53
CA GLN A 142 10.78 -16.20 -2.56
C GLN A 142 12.29 -15.99 -2.45
N PRO A 143 13.12 -16.91 -2.99
CA PRO A 143 14.57 -16.74 -3.00
C PRO A 143 14.95 -15.39 -3.60
N ALA A 144 15.84 -14.66 -2.95
CA ALA A 144 16.33 -13.40 -3.47
C ALA A 144 16.94 -13.64 -4.85
N THR A 145 16.46 -12.89 -5.83
CA THR A 145 17.05 -12.86 -7.18
C THR A 145 18.06 -11.71 -7.20
N GLU A 146 19.09 -11.75 -8.07
CA GLU A 146 20.17 -10.76 -8.08
C GLU A 146 19.66 -9.31 -7.93
N GLY A 147 19.91 -8.72 -6.76
CA GLY A 147 19.55 -7.32 -6.43
C GLY A 147 18.15 -7.09 -5.82
N PHE A 148 17.30 -8.12 -5.69
CA PHE A 148 15.92 -7.97 -5.20
C PHE A 148 15.54 -9.02 -4.16
N SER A 149 14.82 -8.59 -3.12
CA SER A 149 13.98 -9.49 -2.33
C SER A 149 12.65 -9.66 -3.08
N VAL A 150 12.18 -10.89 -3.23
CA VAL A 150 10.93 -11.18 -3.93
C VAL A 150 9.90 -11.67 -2.92
N LEU A 151 8.75 -11.01 -2.90
CA LEU A 151 7.58 -11.44 -2.14
C LEU A 151 6.49 -11.86 -3.11
N GLN A 152 5.79 -12.93 -2.78
CA GLN A 152 4.63 -13.38 -3.53
C GLN A 152 3.41 -13.23 -2.64
N LEU A 153 2.44 -12.39 -3.03
CA LEU A 153 1.13 -12.38 -2.39
C LEU A 153 0.34 -13.59 -2.87
N ASN A 154 -0.23 -14.32 -1.92
CA ASN A 154 -1.03 -15.50 -2.21
C ASN A 154 -2.41 -15.09 -2.72
N ALA A 155 -2.91 -15.85 -3.68
CA ALA A 155 -4.28 -15.69 -4.17
C ALA A 155 -5.30 -15.90 -3.04
N ASP A 156 -6.43 -15.22 -3.15
CA ASP A 156 -7.53 -15.38 -2.20
C ASP A 156 -8.07 -16.82 -2.31
N THR A 157 -8.13 -17.52 -1.18
CA THR A 157 -8.79 -18.82 -1.11
C THR A 157 -10.29 -18.62 -1.34
N LYS A 158 -10.87 -19.38 -2.27
CA LYS A 158 -12.33 -19.43 -2.49
C LYS A 158 -13.08 -19.94 -1.27
#